data_AF-A0A6J7I6C0-F1
#
_entry.id   AF-A0A6J7I6C0-F1
#
_cell.length_a   1.000
_cell.length_b   1.000
_cell.length_c   1.000
_cell.angle_alpha   90.00
_cell.angle_beta   90.00
_cell.angle_gamma   90.00
#
_symmetry.space_group_name_H-M   'P 1'
#
loop_
_entity.id
_entity.type
_entity.pdbx_description
1 polymer ?
#
loop_
_entity_poly.entity_id
_entity_poly.type
_entity_poly.pdbx_seq_one_letter_code
_entity_poly.pdbx_strand_id
1 'polypeptide(L)'
;MTFRQLLHATVLLSGASATLLGLVVVSHAQVNSDPMPAVISALWWIVASIMGINAGRLNDTNPQIARVLAEARAAEQLPEPRPVLTLINRLWPLFLVTMVSGVAAIWLPQVAGVATGFLLIWALSWRKQEHAVKAIEERDGVEFLVERTGPVSPLKLLRTPGLRRDRPEHKRHSASA
;
A
#
# COMPACT_ATOMS: atom_id res chain seq x y z
N MET A 1 -8.30 11.24 -5.05
CA MET A 1 -8.15 9.82 -4.66
C MET A 1 -7.84 9.78 -3.19
N THR A 2 -8.49 8.89 -2.44
CA THR A 2 -8.30 8.79 -0.98
C THR A 2 -6.98 8.08 -0.69
N PHE A 3 -6.37 8.37 0.46
CA PHE A 3 -5.12 7.72 0.84
C PHE A 3 -5.32 6.22 1.09
N ARG A 4 -6.48 5.82 1.61
CA ARG A 4 -6.88 4.40 1.73
C ARG A 4 -6.89 3.68 0.40
N GLN A 5 -7.47 4.27 -0.65
CA GLN A 5 -7.46 3.68 -1.99
C GLN A 5 -6.02 3.49 -2.50
N LEU A 6 -5.08 4.38 -2.15
CA LEU A 6 -3.69 4.27 -2.58
C LEU A 6 -2.99 3.11 -1.86
N LEU A 7 -3.21 2.98 -0.56
CA LEU A 7 -2.71 1.84 0.23
C LEU A 7 -3.27 0.52 -0.30
N HIS A 8 -4.58 0.46 -0.54
CA HIS A 8 -5.25 -0.72 -1.08
C HIS A 8 -4.68 -1.11 -2.45
N ALA A 9 -4.57 -0.15 -3.37
CA ALA A 9 -4.02 -0.38 -4.70
C ALA A 9 -2.55 -0.82 -4.65
N THR A 10 -1.76 -0.29 -3.71
CA THR A 10 -0.37 -0.72 -3.51
C THR A 10 -0.30 -2.19 -3.10
N VAL A 11 -1.12 -2.61 -2.12
CA VAL A 11 -1.16 -4.00 -1.66
C VAL A 11 -1.60 -4.94 -2.78
N LEU A 12 -2.66 -4.58 -3.51
CA LEU A 12 -3.17 -5.37 -4.63
C LEU A 12 -2.15 -5.49 -5.76
N LEU A 13 -1.50 -4.39 -6.14
CA LEU A 13 -0.50 -4.41 -7.23
C LEU A 13 0.77 -5.15 -6.84
N SER A 14 1.23 -5.06 -5.59
CA SER A 14 2.35 -5.87 -5.11
C SER A 14 1.99 -7.35 -5.12
N GLY A 15 0.79 -7.72 -4.67
CA GLY A 15 0.29 -9.09 -4.74
C GLY A 15 0.20 -9.62 -6.17
N ALA A 16 -0.40 -8.85 -7.08
CA ALA A 16 -0.50 -9.21 -8.49
C ALA A 16 0.87 -9.35 -9.16
N SER A 17 1.80 -8.43 -8.86
CA SER A 17 3.18 -8.51 -9.35
C SER A 17 3.90 -9.76 -8.82
N ALA A 18 3.70 -10.10 -7.54
CA ALA A 18 4.26 -11.32 -6.96
C ALA A 18 3.71 -12.57 -7.66
N THR A 19 2.41 -12.61 -7.96
CA THR A 19 1.79 -13.72 -8.70
C THR A 19 2.37 -13.84 -10.11
N LEU A 20 2.51 -12.73 -10.84
CA LEU A 20 3.08 -12.75 -12.19
C LEU A 20 4.53 -13.24 -12.20
N LEU A 21 5.38 -12.71 -11.32
CA LEU A 21 6.78 -13.14 -11.23
C LEU A 21 6.90 -14.59 -10.74
N GLY A 22 6.06 -15.01 -9.79
CA GLY A 22 5.98 -16.41 -9.35
C GLY A 22 5.59 -17.35 -10.49
N LEU A 23 4.64 -16.94 -11.33
CA LEU A 23 4.26 -17.70 -12.53
C LEU A 23 5.44 -17.82 -13.49
N VAL A 24 6.19 -16.75 -13.75
CA VAL A 24 7.39 -16.79 -14.61
C VAL A 24 8.40 -17.82 -14.10
N VAL A 25 8.67 -17.86 -12.79
CA VAL A 25 9.58 -18.83 -12.19
C VAL A 25 9.10 -20.27 -12.37
N VAL A 26 7.82 -20.53 -12.15
CA VAL A 26 7.23 -21.86 -12.32
C VAL A 26 7.24 -22.27 -13.79
N SER A 27 6.87 -21.37 -14.71
CA SER A 27 6.90 -21.61 -16.15
C SER A 27 8.32 -21.91 -16.64
N HIS A 28 9.32 -21.18 -16.16
CA HIS A 28 10.72 -21.44 -16.49
C HIS A 28 11.15 -22.85 -16.04
N ALA A 29 10.75 -23.29 -14.85
CA ALA A 29 11.06 -24.63 -14.35
C ALA A 29 10.42 -25.74 -15.21
N GLN A 30 9.20 -25.53 -15.67
CA GLN A 30 8.50 -26.48 -16.57
C GLN A 30 9.18 -26.58 -17.93
N VAL A 31 9.53 -25.45 -18.55
CA VAL A 31 10.16 -25.42 -19.88
C VAL A 31 11.54 -26.07 -19.87
N ASN A 32 12.33 -25.86 -18.81
CA ASN A 32 13.69 -26.38 -18.72
C ASN A 32 13.80 -27.75 -18.05
N SER A 33 12.70 -28.32 -17.55
CA SER A 33 12.69 -29.58 -16.78
C SER A 33 13.64 -29.59 -15.57
N ASP A 34 14.00 -28.40 -15.06
CA ASP A 34 14.82 -28.21 -13.85
C ASP A 34 13.95 -27.58 -12.76
N PRO A 35 13.50 -28.36 -11.75
CA PRO A 35 12.66 -27.86 -10.69
C PRO A 35 13.43 -27.07 -9.63
N MET A 36 14.76 -27.16 -9.57
CA MET A 36 15.54 -26.65 -8.44
C MET A 36 15.35 -25.15 -8.18
N PRO A 37 15.39 -24.25 -9.19
CA PRO A 37 15.15 -22.83 -8.97
C PRO A 37 13.75 -22.52 -8.41
N ALA A 38 12.73 -23.25 -8.87
CA ALA A 38 11.36 -23.09 -8.40
C ALA A 38 11.18 -23.60 -6.97
N VAL A 39 11.78 -24.74 -6.61
CA VAL A 39 11.73 -25.28 -5.24
C VAL A 39 12.40 -24.33 -4.25
N ILE A 40 13.60 -23.83 -4.57
CA ILE A 40 14.31 -22.85 -3.73
C ILE A 40 13.49 -21.57 -3.58
N SER A 41 12.90 -21.08 -4.68
CA SER A 41 12.05 -19.89 -4.65
C SER A 41 10.79 -20.12 -3.79
N ALA A 42 10.16 -21.28 -3.88
CA ALA A 42 8.98 -21.62 -3.07
C ALA A 42 9.30 -21.63 -1.57
N LEU A 43 10.45 -22.19 -1.16
CA LEU A 43 10.91 -22.13 0.23
C LEU A 43 11.10 -20.67 0.68
N TRP A 44 11.73 -19.85 -0.16
CA TRP A 44 11.86 -18.41 0.10
C TRP A 44 10.51 -17.71 0.23
N TRP A 45 9.54 -18.01 -0.64
CA TRP A 45 8.20 -17.41 -0.60
C TRP A 45 7.44 -17.76 0.68
N ILE A 46 7.62 -18.97 1.21
CA ILE A 46 7.04 -19.37 2.50
C ILE A 46 7.64 -18.51 3.62
N VAL A 47 8.96 -18.41 3.69
CA VAL A 47 9.66 -17.58 4.69
C VAL A 47 9.23 -16.11 4.59
N ALA A 48 9.24 -15.56 3.37
CA ALA A 48 8.78 -14.22 3.05
C ALA A 48 7.33 -13.98 3.50
N SER A 49 6.44 -14.94 3.26
CA SER A 49 5.03 -14.83 3.65
C SER A 49 4.87 -14.82 5.17
N ILE A 50 5.59 -15.67 5.89
CA ILE A 50 5.59 -15.69 7.35
C ILE A 50 6.10 -14.34 7.89
N MET A 51 7.20 -13.83 7.35
CA MET A 51 7.76 -12.52 7.73
C MET A 51 6.76 -11.38 7.49
N GLY A 52 6.14 -11.32 6.31
CA GLY A 52 5.14 -10.30 5.98
C GLY A 52 3.89 -10.39 6.86
N ILE A 53 3.41 -11.62 7.14
CA ILE A 53 2.26 -11.85 8.02
C ILE A 53 2.52 -11.32 9.42
N ASN A 54 3.70 -11.65 9.97
CA ASN A 54 4.13 -11.25 11.31
C ASN A 54 4.36 -9.75 11.41
N ALA A 55 5.04 -9.14 10.43
CA ALA A 55 5.25 -7.70 10.37
C ALA A 55 3.94 -6.91 10.29
N GLY A 56 2.96 -7.39 9.51
CA GLY A 56 1.64 -6.77 9.39
C GLY A 56 0.63 -7.19 10.45
N ARG A 57 1.05 -7.81 11.55
CA ARG A 57 0.14 -8.31 12.59
C ARG A 57 -0.50 -7.17 13.39
N LEU A 58 0.24 -6.09 13.62
CA LEU A 58 -0.22 -4.93 14.36
C LEU A 58 -1.37 -4.23 13.61
N ASN A 59 -2.39 -3.81 14.35
CA ASN A 59 -3.51 -3.02 13.81
C ASN A 59 -3.19 -1.52 13.79
N ASP A 60 -1.99 -1.16 14.25
CA ASP A 60 -1.54 0.23 14.26
C ASP A 60 -0.96 0.64 12.91
N THR A 61 -1.07 1.93 12.66
CA THR A 61 -0.48 2.55 11.48
C THR A 61 1.05 2.51 11.62
N ASN A 62 1.75 2.12 10.56
CA ASN A 62 3.21 2.14 10.53
C ASN A 62 3.73 3.54 10.92
N PRO A 63 4.80 3.68 11.73
CA PRO A 63 5.38 4.98 12.11
C PRO A 63 5.56 5.98 10.95
N GLN A 64 5.96 5.50 9.77
CA GLN A 64 6.10 6.36 8.59
C GLN A 64 4.75 6.89 8.08
N ILE A 65 3.72 6.04 8.05
CA ILE A 65 2.38 6.44 7.64
C ILE A 65 1.77 7.38 8.69
N ALA A 66 1.97 7.10 9.98
CA ALA A 66 1.50 7.97 11.07
C ALA A 66 2.09 9.38 10.96
N ARG A 67 3.37 9.49 10.58
CA ARG A 67 4.03 10.77 10.32
C ARG A 67 3.38 11.52 9.15
N VAL A 68 3.13 10.85 8.03
CA VAL A 68 2.50 11.48 6.85
C VAL A 68 1.06 11.93 7.15
N LEU A 69 0.33 11.19 7.98
CA LEU A 69 -1.00 11.61 8.47
C LEU A 69 -0.92 12.85 9.38
N ALA A 70 0.09 12.91 10.27
CA ALA A 70 0.29 14.05 11.17
C ALA A 70 0.70 15.33 10.41
N GLU A 71 1.44 15.19 9.30
CA GLU A 71 1.84 16.29 8.42
C GLU A 71 0.73 16.72 7.42
N ALA A 72 -0.46 16.11 7.49
CA ALA A 72 -1.54 16.40 6.56
C ALA A 72 -2.10 17.83 6.76
N ARG A 73 -2.16 18.60 5.66
CA ARG A 73 -2.66 19.98 5.68
C ARG A 73 -4.17 20.04 5.50
N ALA A 74 -4.84 21.04 6.09
CA ALA A 74 -6.26 21.25 5.87
C ALA A 74 -6.55 21.57 4.40
N ALA A 75 -7.58 20.94 3.82
CA ALA A 75 -7.99 21.20 2.45
C ALA A 75 -8.80 22.51 2.37
N GLU A 76 -8.28 23.51 1.67
CA GLU A 76 -9.02 24.74 1.33
C GLU A 76 -9.90 24.56 0.08
N GLN A 77 -9.47 23.66 -0.81
CA GLN A 77 -10.18 23.28 -2.02
C GLN A 77 -10.07 21.76 -2.21
N LEU A 78 -11.11 21.15 -2.77
CA LEU A 78 -11.09 19.72 -3.08
C LEU A 78 -10.16 19.46 -4.28
N PRO A 79 -9.18 18.55 -4.17
CA PRO A 79 -8.30 18.22 -5.28
C PRO A 79 -9.04 17.61 -6.46
N GLU A 80 -8.67 17.99 -7.68
CA GLU A 80 -9.17 17.34 -8.89
C GLU A 80 -8.89 15.82 -8.88
N PRO A 81 -9.91 14.97 -9.12
CA PRO A 81 -9.73 13.52 -9.14
C PRO A 81 -8.90 13.09 -10.36
N ARG A 82 -7.62 12.74 -10.15
CA ARG A 82 -6.76 12.09 -11.17
C ARG A 82 -6.14 10.80 -10.65
N PRO A 83 -6.96 9.76 -10.35
CA PRO A 83 -6.52 8.56 -9.64
C PRO A 83 -5.40 7.81 -10.38
N VAL A 84 -5.52 7.64 -11.71
CA VAL A 84 -4.55 6.88 -12.52
C VAL A 84 -3.18 7.54 -12.50
N LEU A 85 -3.09 8.86 -12.70
CA LEU A 85 -1.83 9.59 -12.67
C LEU A 85 -1.17 9.56 -11.29
N THR A 86 -1.95 9.66 -10.22
CA THR A 86 -1.44 9.51 -8.86
C THR A 86 -0.86 8.12 -8.64
N LEU A 87 -1.54 7.08 -9.12
CA LEU A 87 -1.07 5.70 -9.02
C LEU A 87 0.24 5.49 -9.77
N ILE A 88 0.34 5.97 -11.02
CA ILE A 88 1.56 5.90 -11.83
C ILE A 88 2.71 6.64 -11.14
N ASN A 89 2.51 7.89 -10.72
CA ASN A 89 3.55 8.69 -10.06
C ASN A 89 4.05 8.08 -8.74
N ARG A 90 3.23 7.27 -8.08
CA ARG A 90 3.56 6.69 -6.78
C ARG A 90 4.07 5.27 -6.85
N LEU A 91 3.59 4.50 -7.81
CA LEU A 91 3.89 3.07 -7.96
C LEU A 91 4.78 2.77 -9.17
N TRP A 92 5.29 3.78 -9.88
CA TRP A 92 6.30 3.55 -10.92
C TRP A 92 7.52 2.76 -10.45
N PRO A 93 8.05 2.88 -9.21
CA PRO A 93 9.19 2.07 -8.79
C PRO A 93 8.82 0.60 -8.69
N LEU A 94 7.61 0.29 -8.20
CA LEU A 94 7.07 -1.06 -8.17
C LEU A 94 6.98 -1.63 -9.58
N PHE A 95 6.41 -0.87 -10.51
CA PHE A 95 6.31 -1.28 -11.91
C PHE A 95 7.69 -1.55 -12.53
N LEU A 96 8.66 -0.65 -12.31
CA LEU A 96 10.02 -0.80 -12.81
C LEU A 96 10.69 -2.06 -12.25
N VAL A 97 10.62 -2.28 -10.94
CA VAL A 97 11.19 -3.47 -10.30
C VAL A 97 10.56 -4.74 -10.84
N THR A 98 9.24 -4.78 -11.00
CA THR A 98 8.53 -5.94 -11.57
C THR A 98 8.96 -6.20 -13.01
N MET A 99 9.04 -5.17 -13.86
CA MET A 99 9.48 -5.32 -15.25
C MET A 99 10.93 -5.77 -15.37
N VAL A 100 11.84 -5.12 -14.64
CA VAL A 100 13.26 -5.48 -14.66
C VAL A 100 13.47 -6.91 -14.17
N SER A 101 12.78 -7.31 -13.09
CA SER A 101 12.88 -8.67 -12.56
C SER A 101 12.29 -9.71 -13.52
N GLY A 102 11.16 -9.39 -14.16
CA GLY A 102 10.53 -10.27 -15.16
C GLY A 102 11.39 -10.47 -16.39
N VAL A 103 12.01 -9.41 -16.92
CA VAL A 103 12.95 -9.50 -18.05
C VAL A 103 14.23 -10.24 -17.64
N ALA A 104 14.78 -9.95 -16.47
CA ALA A 104 15.97 -10.63 -15.96
C ALA A 104 15.75 -12.15 -15.78
N ALA A 105 14.50 -12.57 -15.49
CA ALA A 105 14.13 -13.97 -15.30
C ALA A 105 14.39 -14.86 -16.51
N ILE A 106 14.49 -14.29 -17.72
CA ILE A 106 14.80 -15.02 -18.95
C ILE A 106 16.17 -15.70 -18.85
N TRP A 107 17.14 -15.05 -18.19
CA TRP A 107 18.48 -15.59 -18.00
C TRP A 107 18.74 -16.04 -16.56
N LEU A 108 18.10 -15.38 -15.60
CA LEU A 108 18.32 -15.53 -14.17
C LEU A 108 16.97 -15.70 -13.46
N PRO A 109 16.31 -16.88 -13.56
CA PRO A 109 15.00 -17.11 -12.95
C PRO A 109 15.00 -16.88 -11.44
N GLN A 110 16.16 -17.03 -10.79
CA GLN A 110 16.34 -16.75 -9.36
C GLN A 110 16.03 -15.28 -9.02
N VAL A 111 16.30 -14.33 -9.92
CA VAL A 111 16.02 -12.90 -9.69
C VAL A 111 14.52 -12.66 -9.54
N ALA A 112 13.69 -13.22 -10.43
CA ALA A 112 12.24 -13.17 -10.29
C ALA A 112 11.76 -13.90 -9.03
N GLY A 113 12.35 -15.05 -8.69
CA GLY A 113 12.04 -15.79 -7.47
C GLY A 113 12.26 -14.95 -6.20
N VAL A 114 13.40 -14.26 -6.11
CA VAL A 114 13.73 -13.37 -5.00
C VAL A 114 12.79 -12.17 -4.97
N ALA A 115 12.56 -11.52 -6.11
CA ALA A 115 11.66 -10.37 -6.23
C ALA A 115 10.22 -10.70 -5.81
N THR A 116 9.70 -11.86 -6.20
CA THR A 116 8.40 -12.37 -5.74
C THR A 116 8.30 -12.40 -4.22
N GLY A 117 9.33 -12.92 -3.53
CA GLY A 117 9.35 -12.97 -2.07
C GLY A 117 9.29 -11.58 -1.43
N PHE A 118 10.06 -10.61 -1.94
CA PHE A 118 10.00 -9.23 -1.43
C PHE A 118 8.63 -8.59 -1.63
N LEU A 119 7.99 -8.83 -2.78
CA LEU A 119 6.64 -8.35 -3.05
C LEU A 119 5.61 -8.98 -2.12
N LEU A 120 5.75 -10.28 -1.78
CA LEU A 120 4.93 -10.94 -0.77
C LEU A 120 5.11 -10.32 0.62
N ILE A 121 6.36 -10.07 1.05
CA ILE A 121 6.63 -9.39 2.33
C ILE A 121 5.93 -8.04 2.37
N TRP A 122 6.07 -7.24 1.30
CA TRP A 122 5.48 -5.91 1.23
C TRP A 122 3.95 -5.94 1.26
N ALA A 123 3.34 -6.76 0.38
CA ALA A 123 1.89 -6.88 0.30
C ALA A 123 1.30 -7.35 1.63
N LEU A 124 1.89 -8.37 2.25
CA LEU A 124 1.38 -8.94 3.49
C LEU A 124 1.65 -8.02 4.69
N SER A 125 2.81 -7.36 4.77
CA SER A 125 3.11 -6.45 5.87
C SER A 125 2.18 -5.24 5.89
N TRP A 126 1.72 -4.76 4.73
CA TRP A 126 0.87 -3.58 4.62
C TRP A 126 -0.63 -3.89 4.50
N ARG A 127 -1.03 -5.16 4.49
CA ARG A 127 -2.43 -5.60 4.26
C ARG A 127 -3.48 -4.98 5.19
N LYS A 128 -3.07 -4.52 6.39
CA LYS A 128 -3.97 -3.90 7.39
C LYS A 128 -3.92 -2.38 7.43
N GLN A 129 -3.00 -1.74 6.71
CA GLN A 129 -2.77 -0.29 6.84
C GLN A 129 -3.98 0.52 6.37
N GLU A 130 -4.71 0.05 5.36
CA GLU A 130 -5.97 0.70 4.94
C GLU A 130 -7.01 0.72 6.08
N HIS A 131 -7.18 -0.40 6.78
CA HIS A 131 -8.12 -0.50 7.90
C HIS A 131 -7.67 0.37 9.09
N ALA A 132 -6.36 0.44 9.36
CA ALA A 132 -5.82 1.30 10.41
C ALA A 132 -6.10 2.78 10.12
N VAL A 133 -5.86 3.23 8.89
CA VAL A 133 -6.19 4.60 8.45
C VAL A 133 -7.70 4.85 8.52
N LYS A 134 -8.52 3.88 8.09
CA LYS A 134 -9.99 3.98 8.16
C LYS A 134 -10.47 4.20 9.59
N ALA A 135 -9.91 3.48 10.55
CA ALA A 135 -10.26 3.65 11.97
C ALA A 135 -9.90 5.07 12.48
N ILE A 136 -8.80 5.66 12.02
CA ILE A 136 -8.41 7.03 12.35
C ILE A 136 -9.38 8.03 11.70
N GLU A 137 -9.70 7.85 10.42
CA GLU A 137 -10.66 8.67 9.69
C GLU A 137 -12.04 8.67 10.36
N GLU A 138 -12.54 7.50 10.77
CA GLU A 138 -13.82 7.34 11.46
C GLU A 138 -13.80 7.94 12.88
N ARG A 139 -12.70 7.79 13.61
CA ARG A 139 -12.51 8.38 14.95
C ARG A 139 -12.48 9.90 14.90
N ASP A 140 -11.71 10.45 13.97
CA ASP A 140 -11.45 11.90 13.88
C ASP A 140 -12.46 12.62 12.97
N GLY A 141 -13.34 11.86 12.30
CA GLY A 141 -14.38 12.37 11.41
C GLY A 141 -13.84 13.09 10.19
N VAL A 142 -12.66 12.69 9.69
CA VAL A 142 -11.94 13.34 8.57
C VAL A 142 -11.58 12.32 7.51
N GLU A 143 -11.30 12.80 6.31
CA GLU A 143 -10.80 11.96 5.21
C GLU A 143 -9.44 12.48 4.74
N PHE A 144 -8.50 11.56 4.49
CA PHE A 144 -7.20 11.91 3.95
C PHE A 144 -7.19 11.73 2.43
N LEU A 145 -6.97 12.82 1.71
CA LEU A 145 -6.83 12.87 0.27
C LEU A 145 -5.36 13.02 -0.11
N VAL A 146 -4.95 12.37 -1.20
CA VAL A 146 -3.57 12.49 -1.70
C VAL A 146 -3.39 13.82 -2.43
N GLU A 147 -2.41 14.62 -2.02
CA GLU A 147 -2.05 15.87 -2.68
C GLU A 147 -1.29 15.61 -3.99
N ARG A 148 -1.57 16.43 -5.00
CA ARG A 148 -0.85 16.37 -6.28
C ARG A 148 0.61 16.73 -6.06
N THR A 149 1.48 15.78 -6.35
CA THR A 149 2.92 15.86 -6.12
C THR A 149 3.65 15.14 -7.25
N GLY A 150 4.90 15.54 -7.53
CA GLY A 150 5.72 14.92 -8.56
C GLY A 150 6.11 13.48 -8.22
N PRO A 151 6.59 12.69 -9.19
CA PRO A 151 6.91 11.27 -9.03
C PRO A 151 8.06 10.99 -8.04
N VAL A 152 8.95 11.96 -7.84
CA VAL A 152 10.06 11.88 -6.86
C VAL A 152 9.81 12.70 -5.61
N SER A 153 8.74 13.51 -5.59
CA SER A 153 8.40 14.32 -4.43
C SER A 153 7.81 13.44 -3.32
N PRO A 154 8.08 13.74 -2.03
CA PRO A 154 7.45 13.02 -0.92
C PRO A 154 5.91 13.02 -1.05
N LEU A 155 5.29 11.96 -0.53
CA LEU A 155 3.84 11.87 -0.45
C LEU A 155 3.33 12.91 0.56
N LYS A 156 2.37 13.73 0.13
CA LYS A 156 1.69 14.70 0.98
C LYS A 156 0.20 14.43 0.97
N LEU A 157 -0.43 14.69 2.11
CA LEU A 157 -1.85 14.46 2.32
C LEU A 157 -2.57 15.77 2.64
N LEU A 158 -3.82 15.83 2.19
CA LEU A 158 -4.79 16.86 2.53
C LEU A 158 -5.87 16.23 3.42
N ARG A 159 -6.25 16.92 4.47
CA ARG A 159 -7.28 16.52 5.42
C ARG A 159 -8.55 17.30 5.11
N THR A 160 -9.65 16.60 4.83
CA THR A 160 -10.95 17.26 4.63
C THR A 160 -11.47 17.83 5.96
N PRO A 161 -12.22 18.94 5.93
CA PRO A 161 -12.88 19.47 7.12
C PRO A 161 -13.84 18.41 7.67
N GLY A 162 -13.69 18.05 8.94
CA GLY A 162 -14.51 16.97 9.50
C GLY A 162 -15.97 17.38 9.65
N LEU A 163 -16.90 16.56 9.14
CA LEU A 163 -18.35 16.78 9.21
C LEU A 163 -18.91 16.75 10.64
N ARG A 164 -18.10 16.40 11.64
CA ARG A 164 -18.50 16.27 13.04
C ARG A 164 -18.49 17.60 13.81
N ARG A 165 -18.21 18.72 13.13
CA ARG A 165 -18.14 20.07 13.73
C ARG A 165 -19.51 20.69 14.04
N ASP A 166 -20.60 20.14 13.51
CA ASP A 166 -21.97 20.67 13.69
C ASP A 166 -22.91 19.73 14.47
N ARG A 167 -22.42 19.02 15.49
CA ARG A 167 -23.36 18.47 16.48
C ARG A 167 -23.68 19.59 17.45
N PRO A 168 -24.88 20.22 17.41
CA PRO A 168 -25.20 21.26 18.38
C PRO A 168 -25.10 20.63 19.77
N GLU A 169 -24.14 21.07 20.56
CA GLU A 169 -24.16 20.80 21.99
C GLU A 169 -25.51 21.25 22.51
N HIS A 170 -26.25 20.30 23.09
CA HIS A 170 -27.46 20.60 23.82
C HIS A 170 -27.08 21.54 24.96
N LYS A 171 -27.20 22.86 24.73
CA LYS A 171 -27.23 23.87 25.78
C LYS A 171 -28.35 23.43 26.72
N ARG A 172 -28.00 22.72 27.79
CA ARG A 172 -28.89 22.59 28.94
C ARG A 172 -29.18 24.00 29.37
N HIS A 173 -30.41 24.42 29.13
CA HIS A 173 -30.99 25.60 29.73
C HIS A 173 -30.93 25.43 31.25
N SER A 174 -29.85 25.88 31.87
CA SER A 174 -29.87 26.30 33.27
C SER A 174 -30.55 27.67 33.31
N ALA A 175 -31.88 27.68 33.23
CA ALA A 175 -32.71 28.87 33.35
C ALA A 175 -34.09 28.49 33.90
N SER A 176 -34.17 28.39 35.22
CA SER A 176 -35.34 28.62 36.10
C SER A 176 -34.88 28.18 37.50
N ALA A 177 -34.43 29.10 38.36
CA ALA A 177 -35.26 29.93 39.22
C ALA A 177 -36.01 29.07 40.26
#